data_AF-A0A1D1W4I9-F1
#
_entry.id   AF-A0A1D1W4I9-F1
#
_cell.length_a   1.000
_cell.length_b   1.000
_cell.length_c   1.000
_cell.angle_alpha   90.00
_cell.angle_beta   90.00
_cell.angle_gamma   90.00
#
_symmetry.space_group_name_H-M   'P 1'
#
loop_
_entity.id
_entity.type
_entity.pdbx_description
1 polymer ?
#
loop_
_entity_poly.entity_id
_entity_poly.type
_entity_poly.pdbx_seq_one_letter_code
_entity_poly.pdbx_strand_id
1 'polypeptide(L)' 'MTLHVRVASGLPTRNGLNHAKEQGNLALTLMELIRTFKIRHRPGEIAQLRIGMNSGSVVASVIGLAVPRYCL' A
#
# COMPACT_ATOMS: atom_id res chain seq x y z
N MET A 1 16.07 7.62 1.27
CA MET A 1 15.18 7.49 0.10
C MET A 1 13.82 7.04 0.63
N THR A 2 12.84 7.93 0.66
CA THR A 2 11.52 7.63 1.24
C THR A 2 10.57 7.26 0.11
N LEU A 3 10.12 6.01 0.08
CA LEU A 3 9.10 5.54 -0.86
C LEU A 3 7.74 5.62 -0.18
N HIS A 4 6.81 6.36 -0.79
CA HIS A 4 5.43 6.43 -0.32
C HIS A 4 4.56 5.54 -1.22
N VAL A 5 4.13 4.41 -0.68
CA VAL A 5 3.20 3.48 -1.33
C VAL A 5 1.87 3.52 -0.59
N ARG A 6 0.76 3.55 -1.32
CA ARG A 6 -0.59 3.47 -0.75
C ARG A 6 -1.34 2.32 -1.41
N VAL A 7 -2.04 1.54 -0.61
CA VAL A 7 -2.86 0.41 -1.06
C VAL A 7 -4.20 0.48 -0.35
N ALA A 8 -5.29 0.21 -1.08
CA ALA A 8 -6.64 0.15 -0.55
C ALA A 8 -7.22 -1.26 -0.74
N SER A 9 -8.13 -1.67 0.14
CA SER A 9 -8.83 -2.96 0.06
C SER A 9 -10.34 -2.75 0.14
N GLY A 10 -11.11 -3.56 -0.60
CA GLY A 10 -12.56 -3.40 -0.72
C GLY A 10 -13.02 -2.43 -1.82
N LEU A 11 -12.11 -2.05 -2.71
CA LEU A 11 -12.37 -1.23 -3.91
C LEU A 11 -11.69 -1.86 -5.14
N PRO A 12 -12.27 -1.75 -6.35
CA PRO A 12 -13.62 -1.24 -6.63
C PRO A 12 -14.72 -2.22 -6.17
N THR A 13 -14.36 -3.49 -6.00
CA THR A 13 -15.27 -4.54 -5.54
C THR A 13 -15.23 -4.65 -4.02
N ARG A 14 -16.39 -4.56 -3.39
CA ARG A 14 -16.53 -4.75 -1.94
C ARG A 14 -16.16 -6.19 -1.56
N ASN A 15 -15.37 -6.34 -0.50
CA ASN A 15 -14.97 -7.64 0.07
C ASN A 15 -15.54 -7.86 1.49
N GLY A 16 -16.65 -7.18 1.81
CA GLY A 16 -17.26 -7.21 3.14
C GLY A 16 -16.35 -6.65 4.23
N LEU A 17 -16.21 -7.38 5.33
CA LEU A 17 -15.35 -7.01 6.46
C LEU A 17 -13.91 -7.51 6.33
N ASN A 18 -13.56 -8.15 5.21
CA ASN A 18 -12.22 -8.71 5.02
C ASN A 18 -11.15 -7.65 4.68
N HIS A 19 -11.54 -6.41 4.34
CA HIS A 19 -10.60 -5.37 3.93
C HIS A 19 -9.48 -5.13 4.95
N ALA A 20 -9.80 -5.09 6.26
CA ALA A 20 -8.81 -4.88 7.30
C ALA A 20 -7.84 -6.08 7.43
N LYS A 21 -8.35 -7.30 7.28
CA LYS A 21 -7.54 -8.53 7.29
C LYS A 21 -6.55 -8.53 6.12
N GLU A 22 -7.00 -8.23 4.91
CA GLU A 22 -6.13 -8.18 3.72
C GLU A 22 -5.03 -7.12 3.86
N GLN A 23 -5.37 -5.95 4.41
CA GLN A 23 -4.38 -4.89 4.69
C GLN A 23 -3.34 -5.32 5.73
N GLY A 24 -3.78 -5.99 6.81
CA GLY A 24 -2.88 -6.54 7.82
C GLY A 24 -1.94 -7.60 7.24
N ASN A 25 -2.45 -8.53 6.42
CA ASN A 25 -1.66 -9.54 5.75
C ASN A 25 -0.61 -8.93 4.82
N LEU A 26 -1.00 -7.97 3.99
CA LEU A 26 -0.08 -7.25 3.12
C LEU A 26 1.03 -6.56 3.92
N ALA A 27 0.68 -5.91 5.04
CA ALA A 27 1.66 -5.25 5.90
C ALA A 27 2.70 -6.24 6.45
N LEU A 28 2.27 -7.41 6.92
CA LEU A 28 3.16 -8.47 7.40
C LEU A 28 4.07 -8.99 6.29
N THR A 29 3.51 -9.31 5.12
CA THR A 29 4.28 -9.79 3.96
C THR A 29 5.32 -8.78 3.51
N LEU A 30 4.98 -7.49 3.50
CA LEU A 30 5.94 -6.43 3.14
C LEU A 30 7.07 -6.29 4.18
N MET A 31 6.75 -6.43 5.47
CA MET A 31 7.77 -6.39 6.53
C MET A 31 8.75 -7.56 6.41
N GLU A 32 8.28 -8.75 6.04
CA GLU A 32 9.14 -9.90 5.75
C GLU A 32 9.99 -9.67 4.49
N LEU A 33 9.41 -9.12 3.44
CA LEU A 33 10.11 -8.84 2.18
C LEU A 33 11.19 -7.77 2.33
N ILE A 34 10.97 -6.75 3.16
CA ILE A 34 11.98 -5.72 3.43
C ILE A 34 13.24 -6.30 4.09
N ARG A 35 13.10 -7.35 4.90
CA ARG A 35 14.26 -7.96 5.60
C ARG A 35 15.26 -8.59 4.63
N THR A 36 14.80 -9.07 3.47
CA THR A 36 15.66 -9.69 2.44
C THR A 36 16.00 -8.71 1.31
N PHE A 37 15.35 -7.56 1.26
CA PHE A 37 15.56 -6.55 0.23
C PHE A 37 16.92 -5.85 0.40
N LYS A 38 17.76 -5.94 -0.63
CA LYS A 38 19.06 -5.26 -0.69
C LYS A 38 19.00 -4.06 -1.63
N ILE A 39 19.42 -2.91 -1.14
CA ILE A 39 19.51 -1.69 -1.96
C ILE A 39 20.74 -1.79 -2.86
N ARG A 40 20.53 -1.93 -4.18
CA ARG A 40 21.62 -2.13 -5.17
C ARG A 40 22.73 -1.08 -5.10
N HIS A 41 22.38 0.18 -4.78
CA HIS A 41 23.33 1.29 -4.68
C HIS A 41 23.84 1.53 -3.25
N ARG A 42 23.35 0.80 -2.24
CA ARG A 42 23.76 0.87 -0.82
C ARG A 42 23.66 -0.52 -0.16
N PRO A 43 24.59 -1.45 -0.47
CA PRO A 43 24.48 -2.85 -0.04
C PRO A 43 24.63 -3.07 1.49
N GLY A 44 25.13 -2.09 2.23
CA GLY A 44 25.28 -2.15 3.69
C GLY A 44 24.10 -1.56 4.49
N GLU A 45 23.13 -0.95 3.82
CA GLU A 45 21.96 -0.36 4.48
C GLU A 45 20.72 -1.24 4.31
N ILE A 46 19.99 -1.43 5.41
CA ILE A 46 18.70 -2.13 5.42
C ILE A 46 17.61 -1.08 5.13
N ALA A 47 16.74 -1.38 4.17
CA ALA A 47 15.58 -0.53 3.90
C ALA A 47 14.65 -0.53 5.12
N GLN A 48 14.36 0.65 5.65
CA GLN A 48 13.39 0.80 6.74
C GLN A 48 12.01 1.06 6.15
N LEU A 49 11.00 0.34 6.67
CA LEU A 49 9.61 0.50 6.29
C LEU A 49 8.78 0.91 7.51
N ARG A 50 7.93 1.92 7.32
CA ARG A 50 6.92 2.32 8.30
C ARG A 50 5.55 2.19 7.64
N ILE A 51 4.68 1.38 8.26
CA ILE A 51 3.32 1.12 7.77
C ILE A 51 2.33 1.73 8.75
N GLY A 52 1.35 2.48 8.23
CA GLY A 52 0.18 2.94 8.97
C GLY A 52 -1.08 2.41 8.29
N MET A 53 -2.07 2.01 9.08
CA MET A 53 -3.35 1.49 8.59
C MET A 53 -4.49 2.30 9.20
N ASN A 54 -5.53 2.55 8.40
CA ASN A 54 -6.76 3.19 8.81
C ASN A 54 -7.95 2.51 8.12
N SER A 55 -9.11 2.47 8.78
CA SER A 55 -10.36 1.97 8.23
C SER A 55 -11.47 3.01 8.34
N GLY A 56 -12.39 3.03 7.38
CA GLY A 56 -13.48 3.99 7.35
C GLY A 56 -14.16 4.09 5.99
N SER A 57 -15.20 4.91 5.91
CA SER A 57 -15.82 5.30 4.63
C SER A 57 -14.84 6.16 3.82
N VAL A 58 -14.84 5.95 2.50
CA VAL A 58 -14.01 6.71 1.55
C VAL A 58 -14.79 6.97 0.27
N VAL A 59 -14.46 8.05 -0.43
CA VAL A 59 -15.01 8.40 -1.73
C VAL A 59 -13.93 8.15 -2.78
N ALA A 60 -14.28 7.44 -3.85
CA ALA A 60 -13.39 7.17 -4.97
C ALA A 60 -13.94 7.78 -6.25
N SER A 61 -13.10 8.40 -7.06
CA SER A 61 -13.49 8.91 -8.38
C SER A 61 -12.38 8.74 -9.41
N VAL A 62 -12.71 8.99 -10.67
CA VAL A 62 -11.74 9.09 -11.76
C VAL A 62 -11.62 10.56 -12.15
N ILE A 63 -10.40 11.07 -12.14
CA ILE A 63 -10.08 12.45 -12.51
C ILE A 63 -9.30 12.49 -13.84
N GLY A 64 -9.60 13.48 -14.69
CA GLY A 64 -8.92 13.72 -15.98
C GLY A 64 -9.60 13.03 -17.17
N LEU A 65 -9.88 13.81 -18.23
CA LEU A 65 -10.56 13.33 -19.44
C LEU A 65 -9.61 12.59 -20.40
N ALA A 66 -8.43 13.18 -20.66
CA ALA A 66 -7.43 12.59 -21.55
C ALA A 66 -6.50 11.58 -20.85
N VAL A 67 -6.26 11.77 -19.55
CA VAL A 67 -5.43 10.88 -18.73
C VAL A 67 -6.15 10.58 -17.41
N PRO A 68 -7.08 9.61 -17.42
CA PRO A 68 -7.86 9.25 -16.24
C PRO A 68 -6.96 8.66 -15.15
N ARG A 69 -7.12 9.13 -13.91
CA ARG A 69 -6.45 8.61 -12.73
C ARG A 69 -7.46 8.31 -11.64
N TYR A 70 -7.26 7.21 -10.93
CA TYR A 70 -8.05 6.93 -9.73
C TYR A 70 -7.62 7.87 -8.60
N CYS A 71 -8.58 8.62 -8.09
CA CYS A 71 -8.44 9.46 -6.92
C CYS A 71 -9.16 8.80 -5.74
N LEU A 72 -8.43 8.62 -4.64
CA LEU A 72 -8.89 8.12 -3.34
C LEU A 72 -8.51 9.12 -2.26
#